data_AF-A0A453RY95-F1
#
_entry.id   AF-A0A453RY95-F1
#
_cell.length_a   1.000
_cell.length_b   1.000
_cell.length_c   1.000
_cell.angle_alpha   90.00
_cell.angle_beta   90.00
_cell.angle_gamma   90.00
#
_symmetry.space_group_name_H-M   'P 1'
#
loop_
_entity.id
_entity.type
_entity.pdbx_description
1 polymer ?
#
loop_
_entity_poly.entity_id
_entity_poly.type
_entity_poly.pdbx_seq_one_letter_code
_entity_poly.pdbx_strand_id
1 'polypeptide(L)'
;RNSVFYGDPVCLQTMVQALMSSVTTGNVKVQWNVCHAFSNLFMNDTVRLSEMQWASSVYSILLLLLRDSNNYKIRMHAAVALAVPVTRLDYGSSFPDVVRGVTHVLESLSSNSSSSPSNFKHRDNLEKQLTFTALHLLGFVSPKDDQSLKDFLIKKASFLEDWLKGLCSAFNSAEDQPLASETINDEDGFSPNVSQKVMLSSAVVSLLNVYTSGNQQVITQRFEQLARSTA
;
A
#
# COMPACT_ATOMS: atom_id res chain seq x y z
N ARG A 1 -25.21 -3.89 -32.96
CA ARG A 1 -24.87 -2.57 -32.37
C ARG A 1 -25.29 -2.66 -30.90
N ASN A 2 -24.44 -3.24 -30.07
CA ASN A 2 -24.78 -3.55 -28.68
C ASN A 2 -24.31 -2.37 -27.82
N SER A 3 -25.23 -1.45 -27.50
CA SER A 3 -24.96 -0.41 -26.51
C SER A 3 -25.08 -1.03 -25.12
N VAL A 4 -23.96 -1.48 -24.59
CA VAL A 4 -23.83 -1.71 -23.15
C VAL A 4 -24.01 -0.34 -22.50
N PHE A 5 -25.02 -0.18 -21.64
CA PHE A 5 -25.21 1.01 -20.83
C PHE A 5 -24.03 1.10 -19.85
N TYR A 6 -22.96 1.80 -20.26
CA TYR A 6 -22.02 2.36 -19.30
C TYR A 6 -22.80 3.43 -18.53
N GLY A 7 -22.86 3.29 -17.19
CA GLY A 7 -23.47 4.32 -16.34
C GLY A 7 -22.90 5.70 -16.66
N ASP A 8 -23.69 6.75 -16.43
CA ASP A 8 -23.31 8.11 -16.80
C ASP A 8 -21.95 8.49 -16.16
N PRO A 9 -20.86 8.67 -16.95
CA PRO A 9 -19.55 8.98 -16.41
C PRO A 9 -19.54 10.33 -15.66
N VAL A 10 -20.45 11.24 -16.01
CA VAL A 10 -20.65 12.51 -15.30
C VAL A 10 -21.20 12.26 -13.90
N CYS A 11 -22.11 11.30 -13.74
CA CYS A 11 -22.65 10.92 -12.44
C CYS A 11 -21.57 10.35 -11.52
N LEU A 12 -20.73 9.42 -12.02
CA LEU A 12 -19.64 8.85 -11.23
C LEU A 12 -18.63 9.92 -10.79
N GLN A 13 -18.22 10.80 -11.70
CA GLN A 13 -17.31 11.89 -11.37
C GLN A 13 -17.89 12.81 -10.29
N THR A 14 -19.18 13.14 -10.39
CA THR A 14 -19.88 13.97 -9.40
C THR A 14 -19.91 13.29 -8.02
N MET A 15 -20.18 11.99 -7.98
CA MET A 15 -20.16 11.20 -6.74
C MET A 15 -18.76 11.19 -6.10
N VAL A 16 -17.71 10.96 -6.89
CA VAL A 16 -16.32 10.98 -6.39
C VAL A 16 -15.97 12.36 -5.84
N GLN A 17 -16.34 13.44 -6.52
CA GLN A 17 -16.12 14.80 -6.03
C GLN A 17 -16.83 15.06 -4.69
N ALA A 18 -18.08 14.60 -4.54
CA ALA A 18 -18.82 14.73 -3.29
C ALA A 18 -18.14 13.95 -2.14
N LEU A 19 -17.62 12.75 -2.41
CA LEU A 19 -16.84 11.97 -1.44
C LEU A 19 -15.54 12.68 -1.04
N MET A 20 -14.81 13.23 -2.02
CA MET A 20 -13.58 14.00 -1.81
C MET A 20 -13.81 15.24 -0.94
N SER A 21 -14.90 15.98 -1.17
CA SER A 21 -15.29 17.09 -0.29
C SER A 21 -15.67 16.58 1.11
N SER A 22 -16.45 15.51 1.20
CA SER A 22 -16.93 14.99 2.49
C SER A 22 -15.80 14.46 3.38
N VAL A 23 -14.75 13.85 2.81
CA VAL A 23 -13.62 13.32 3.60
C VAL A 23 -12.72 14.42 4.16
N THR A 24 -12.65 15.57 3.50
CA THR A 24 -11.85 16.72 3.98
C THR A 24 -12.55 17.53 5.06
N THR A 25 -13.88 17.59 5.05
CA THR A 25 -14.67 18.41 6.00
C THR A 25 -15.43 17.59 7.04
N GLY A 26 -15.56 16.28 6.82
CA GLY A 26 -16.38 15.39 7.64
C GLY A 26 -15.71 14.98 8.94
N ASN A 27 -16.52 14.49 9.88
CA ASN A 27 -16.02 13.87 11.10
C ASN A 27 -15.38 12.49 10.83
N VAL A 28 -14.80 11.90 11.87
CA VAL A 28 -14.12 10.59 11.79
C VAL A 28 -14.96 9.49 11.13
N LYS A 29 -16.27 9.46 11.38
CA LYS A 29 -17.18 8.46 10.79
C LYS A 29 -17.38 8.69 9.29
N VAL A 30 -17.51 9.95 8.87
CA VAL A 30 -17.58 10.31 7.45
C VAL A 30 -16.28 9.93 6.75
N GLN A 31 -15.12 10.22 7.35
CA GLN A 31 -13.83 9.86 6.79
C GLN A 31 -13.68 8.35 6.61
N TRP A 32 -14.03 7.57 7.64
CA TRP A 32 -14.05 6.12 7.58
C TRP A 32 -14.97 5.59 6.46
N ASN A 33 -16.20 6.10 6.37
CA ASN A 33 -17.15 5.74 5.32
C ASN A 33 -16.61 6.03 3.92
N VAL A 34 -15.94 7.17 3.74
CA VAL A 34 -15.38 7.55 2.44
C VAL A 34 -14.20 6.64 2.06
N CYS A 35 -13.29 6.31 2.98
CA CYS A 35 -12.22 5.34 2.70
C CYS A 35 -12.79 3.98 2.28
N HIS A 36 -13.85 3.53 2.95
CA HIS A 36 -14.56 2.29 2.59
C HIS A 36 -15.21 2.39 1.20
N ALA A 37 -15.87 3.51 0.88
CA ALA A 37 -16.46 3.75 -0.43
C ALA A 37 -15.40 3.77 -1.55
N PHE A 38 -14.23 4.39 -1.33
CA PHE A 38 -13.13 4.36 -2.29
C PHE A 38 -12.57 2.96 -2.49
N SER A 39 -12.43 2.16 -1.42
CA SER A 39 -12.01 0.76 -1.53
C SER A 39 -12.95 -0.04 -2.43
N ASN A 40 -14.27 0.07 -2.20
CA ASN A 40 -15.27 -0.61 -3.03
C ASN A 40 -15.30 -0.10 -4.48
N LEU A 41 -15.08 1.20 -4.68
CA LEU A 41 -14.98 1.77 -6.02
C LEU A 41 -13.78 1.20 -6.78
N PHE A 42 -12.64 1.05 -6.11
CA PHE A 42 -11.42 0.48 -6.71
C PHE A 42 -11.53 -1.03 -6.98
N MET A 43 -12.35 -1.77 -6.20
CA MET A 43 -12.63 -3.19 -6.46
C MET A 43 -13.54 -3.41 -7.67
N ASN A 44 -14.12 -2.36 -8.25
CA ASN A 44 -15.02 -2.48 -9.38
C ASN A 44 -14.24 -2.55 -10.71
N ASP A 45 -14.05 -3.76 -11.23
CA ASP A 45 -13.34 -4.02 -12.49
C ASP A 45 -13.95 -3.33 -13.73
N THR A 46 -15.20 -2.85 -13.64
CA THR A 46 -15.81 -2.06 -14.72
C THR A 46 -15.27 -0.63 -14.78
N VAL A 47 -14.65 -0.15 -13.71
CA VAL A 47 -14.03 1.17 -13.61
C VAL A 47 -12.55 1.05 -13.93
N ARG A 48 -12.15 1.54 -15.12
CA ARG A 48 -10.75 1.59 -15.51
C ARG A 48 -10.04 2.78 -14.85
N LEU A 49 -9.47 2.57 -13.66
CA LEU A 49 -8.86 3.64 -12.86
C LEU A 49 -7.79 4.45 -13.63
N SER A 50 -7.03 3.79 -14.49
CA SER A 50 -6.02 4.42 -15.35
C SER A 50 -6.58 5.43 -16.36
N GLU A 51 -7.87 5.35 -16.70
CA GLU A 51 -8.56 6.26 -17.62
C GLU A 51 -9.31 7.38 -16.87
N MET A 52 -9.43 7.28 -15.53
CA MET A 52 -10.21 8.21 -14.71
C MET A 52 -9.39 9.42 -14.26
N GLN A 53 -9.76 10.61 -14.73
CA GLN A 53 -9.05 11.86 -14.39
C GLN A 53 -9.07 12.21 -12.89
N TRP A 54 -10.07 11.71 -12.15
CA TRP A 54 -10.20 11.92 -10.71
C TRP A 54 -9.34 10.96 -9.86
N ALA A 55 -8.81 9.87 -10.44
CA ALA A 55 -8.12 8.82 -9.68
C ALA A 55 -6.89 9.36 -8.93
N SER A 56 -6.08 10.20 -9.57
CA SER A 56 -4.91 10.82 -8.94
C SER A 56 -5.24 11.67 -7.72
N SER A 57 -6.37 12.38 -7.75
CA SER A 57 -6.85 13.15 -6.59
C SER A 57 -7.26 12.22 -5.45
N VAL A 58 -7.92 11.09 -5.76
CA VAL A 58 -8.30 10.09 -4.75
C VAL A 58 -7.05 9.47 -4.09
N TYR A 59 -6.03 9.10 -4.87
CA TYR A 59 -4.77 8.62 -4.28
C TYR A 59 -4.12 9.66 -3.37
N SER A 60 -4.13 10.93 -3.77
CA SER A 60 -3.58 12.03 -2.95
C SER A 60 -4.31 12.20 -1.62
N ILE A 61 -5.65 12.12 -1.59
CA ILE A 61 -6.38 12.22 -0.33
C ILE A 61 -6.16 11.00 0.56
N LEU A 62 -6.06 9.80 0.00
CA LEU A 62 -5.78 8.59 0.76
C LEU A 62 -4.38 8.66 1.40
N LEU A 63 -3.38 9.16 0.67
CA LEU A 63 -2.04 9.40 1.22
C LEU A 63 -2.05 10.45 2.33
N LEU A 64 -2.84 11.53 2.18
CA LEU A 64 -3.02 12.54 3.21
C LEU A 64 -3.60 11.93 4.49
N LEU A 65 -4.67 11.13 4.37
CA LEU A 65 -5.32 10.48 5.51
C LEU A 65 -4.40 9.46 6.19
N LEU A 66 -3.65 8.68 5.42
CA LEU A 66 -2.67 7.72 5.93
C LEU A 66 -1.56 8.40 6.75
N ARG A 67 -1.11 9.58 6.30
CA ARG A 67 -0.03 10.34 6.92
C ARG A 67 -0.50 11.14 8.14
N ASP A 68 -1.60 11.89 8.01
CA ASP A 68 -1.92 13.00 8.91
C ASP A 68 -3.11 12.72 9.84
N SER A 69 -3.89 11.66 9.63
CA SER A 69 -5.03 11.37 10.50
C SER A 69 -4.57 10.94 11.90
N ASN A 70 -5.12 11.57 12.94
CA ASN A 70 -4.89 11.13 14.33
C ASN A 70 -5.65 9.84 14.70
N ASN A 71 -6.47 9.30 13.78
CA ASN A 71 -7.24 8.10 14.01
C ASN A 71 -6.64 6.90 13.27
N TYR A 72 -6.14 5.92 14.02
CA TYR A 72 -5.52 4.71 13.46
C TYR A 72 -6.45 3.92 12.53
N LYS A 73 -7.76 3.89 12.78
CA LYS A 73 -8.71 3.21 11.87
C LYS A 73 -8.78 3.91 10.52
N ILE A 74 -8.86 5.25 10.50
CA ILE A 74 -8.86 6.00 9.24
C ILE A 74 -7.57 5.73 8.45
N ARG A 75 -6.42 5.76 9.13
CA ARG A 75 -5.13 5.43 8.50
C ARG A 75 -5.12 4.02 7.92
N MET A 76 -5.65 3.05 8.67
CA MET A 76 -5.73 1.65 8.25
C MET A 76 -6.61 1.48 7.01
N HIS A 77 -7.81 2.08 6.97
CA HIS A 77 -8.68 2.02 5.79
C HIS A 77 -8.13 2.79 4.60
N ALA A 78 -7.39 3.88 4.83
CA ALA A 78 -6.68 4.56 3.74
C ALA A 78 -5.59 3.65 3.14
N ALA A 79 -4.83 2.94 3.98
CA ALA A 79 -3.86 1.95 3.52
C ALA A 79 -4.52 0.77 2.77
N VAL A 80 -5.65 0.26 3.27
CA VAL A 80 -6.46 -0.75 2.56
C VAL A 80 -6.83 -0.26 1.17
N ALA A 81 -7.43 0.92 1.04
CA ALA A 81 -7.83 1.48 -0.24
C ALA A 81 -6.65 1.62 -1.21
N LEU A 82 -5.47 2.03 -0.72
CA LEU A 82 -4.25 2.13 -1.53
C LEU A 82 -3.72 0.79 -2.02
N ALA A 83 -4.10 -0.33 -1.39
CA ALA A 83 -3.70 -1.68 -1.78
C ALA A 83 -4.75 -2.42 -2.62
N VAL A 84 -5.90 -1.80 -2.90
CA VAL A 84 -6.95 -2.41 -3.74
C VAL A 84 -6.56 -2.54 -5.21
N PRO A 85 -5.96 -1.53 -5.87
CA PRO A 85 -5.65 -1.63 -7.30
C PRO A 85 -4.69 -2.79 -7.59
N VAL A 86 -5.13 -3.75 -8.40
CA VAL A 86 -4.42 -5.04 -8.58
C VAL A 86 -3.32 -4.98 -9.65
N THR A 87 -3.23 -3.88 -10.40
CA THR A 87 -2.15 -3.68 -11.37
C THR A 87 -1.46 -2.33 -11.18
N ARG A 88 -0.20 -2.27 -11.57
CA ARG A 88 0.56 -1.01 -11.66
C ARG A 88 -0.17 0.06 -12.50
N LEU A 89 -0.84 -0.37 -13.58
CA LEU A 89 -1.51 0.54 -14.52
C LEU A 89 -2.63 1.33 -13.85
N ASP A 90 -3.34 0.72 -12.90
CA ASP A 90 -4.47 1.34 -12.20
C ASP A 90 -4.07 2.51 -11.29
N TYR A 91 -2.79 2.57 -10.88
CA TYR A 91 -2.23 3.73 -10.20
C TYR A 91 -1.83 4.86 -11.17
N GLY A 92 -1.61 4.54 -12.44
CA GLY A 92 -1.21 5.50 -13.48
C GLY A 92 -0.01 6.35 -13.07
N SER A 93 -0.09 7.66 -13.32
CA SER A 93 0.96 8.62 -12.96
C SER A 93 1.13 8.82 -11.45
N SER A 94 0.17 8.36 -10.64
CA SER A 94 0.25 8.48 -9.17
C SER A 94 1.07 7.37 -8.52
N PHE A 95 1.46 6.32 -9.26
CA PHE A 95 2.22 5.20 -8.70
C PHE A 95 3.47 5.62 -7.93
N PRO A 96 4.37 6.48 -8.46
CA PRO A 96 5.57 6.89 -7.72
C PRO A 96 5.25 7.59 -6.40
N ASP A 97 4.22 8.42 -6.36
CA ASP A 97 3.82 9.16 -5.15
C ASP A 97 3.17 8.24 -4.12
N VAL A 98 2.40 7.25 -4.57
CA VAL A 98 1.83 6.22 -3.69
C VAL A 98 2.93 5.37 -3.05
N VAL A 99 3.92 4.91 -3.82
CA VAL A 99 5.08 4.18 -3.28
C VAL A 99 5.83 5.04 -2.27
N ARG A 100 6.19 6.28 -2.63
CA ARG A 100 6.91 7.20 -1.73
C ARG A 100 6.15 7.45 -0.43
N GLY A 101 4.86 7.77 -0.53
CA GLY A 101 4.04 8.11 0.62
C GLY A 101 3.90 6.93 1.59
N VAL A 102 3.61 5.73 1.07
CA VAL A 102 3.51 4.51 1.88
C VAL A 102 4.85 4.16 2.52
N THR A 103 5.96 4.19 1.78
CA THR A 103 7.30 3.91 2.33
C THR A 103 7.68 4.88 3.45
N HIS A 104 7.38 6.18 3.33
CA HIS A 104 7.66 7.15 4.39
C HIS A 104 6.85 6.89 5.66
N VAL A 105 5.56 6.58 5.52
CA VAL A 105 4.71 6.29 6.69
C VAL A 105 5.17 4.99 7.36
N LEU A 106 5.58 4.00 6.59
CA LEU A 106 6.12 2.74 7.10
C LEU A 106 7.39 2.96 7.92
N GLU A 107 8.37 3.68 7.37
CA GLU A 107 9.62 4.02 8.06
C GLU A 107 9.38 4.85 9.33
N SER A 108 8.45 5.80 9.26
CA SER A 108 8.05 6.61 10.42
C SER A 108 7.41 5.76 11.53
N LEU A 109 6.57 4.78 11.17
CA LEU A 109 6.01 3.86 12.15
C LEU A 109 7.12 3.01 12.77
N SER A 110 7.99 2.38 11.99
CA SER A 110 9.08 1.53 12.52
C SER A 110 10.03 2.27 13.47
N SER A 111 10.21 3.58 13.29
CA SER A 111 11.11 4.41 14.13
C SER A 111 10.51 4.84 15.48
N ASN A 112 9.18 4.88 15.61
CA ASN A 112 8.48 5.51 16.74
C ASN A 112 8.02 4.50 17.81
N SER A 113 8.94 3.69 18.37
CA SER A 113 8.65 2.57 19.29
C SER A 113 8.16 2.95 20.71
N SER A 114 7.85 4.23 20.99
CA SER A 114 7.62 4.74 22.35
C SER A 114 6.17 5.17 22.68
N SER A 115 5.13 4.47 22.18
CA SER A 115 3.73 4.85 22.41
C SER A 115 3.03 4.11 23.56
N SER A 116 2.08 4.79 24.23
CA SER A 116 1.25 4.30 25.34
C SER A 116 0.48 2.98 25.05
N PRO A 117 0.23 2.10 26.05
CA PRO A 117 -0.27 0.72 25.85
C PRO A 117 -1.60 0.57 25.09
N SER A 118 -2.55 1.50 25.23
CA SER A 118 -3.85 1.42 24.51
C SER A 118 -3.74 1.78 23.03
N ASN A 119 -2.74 2.59 22.66
CA ASN A 119 -2.41 2.87 21.26
C ASN A 119 -1.65 1.72 20.61
N PHE A 120 -1.06 0.81 21.40
CA PHE A 120 -0.22 -0.28 20.91
C PHE A 120 -1.00 -1.21 19.97
N LYS A 121 -2.16 -1.72 20.40
CA LYS A 121 -2.97 -2.64 19.57
C LYS A 121 -3.44 -2.03 18.24
N HIS A 122 -3.91 -0.78 18.26
CA HIS A 122 -4.38 -0.11 17.04
C HIS A 122 -3.24 0.26 16.10
N ARG A 123 -2.07 0.59 16.66
CA ARG A 123 -0.85 0.82 15.92
C ARG A 123 -0.32 -0.48 15.30
N ASP A 124 -0.33 -1.58 16.04
CA ASP A 124 0.09 -2.90 15.53
C ASP A 124 -0.77 -3.32 14.33
N ASN A 125 -2.09 -3.12 14.43
CA ASN A 125 -2.99 -3.38 13.31
C ASN A 125 -2.70 -2.50 12.10
N LEU A 126 -2.42 -1.21 12.32
CA LEU A 126 -1.99 -0.32 11.24
C LEU A 126 -0.66 -0.78 10.62
N GLU A 127 0.31 -1.21 11.42
CA GLU A 127 1.61 -1.69 10.95
C GLU A 127 1.48 -2.98 10.13
N LYS A 128 0.64 -3.93 10.58
CA LYS A 128 0.29 -5.14 9.81
C LYS A 128 -0.34 -4.77 8.45
N GLN A 129 -1.32 -3.88 8.43
CA GLN A 129 -1.97 -3.44 7.19
C GLN A 129 -1.02 -2.66 6.28
N LEU A 130 -0.18 -1.79 6.84
CA LEU A 130 0.76 -1.00 6.07
C LEU A 130 1.88 -1.86 5.50
N THR A 131 2.31 -2.90 6.23
CA THR A 131 3.23 -3.92 5.74
C THR A 131 2.67 -4.59 4.50
N PHE A 132 1.42 -5.04 4.55
CA PHE A 132 0.74 -5.61 3.39
C PHE A 132 0.72 -4.62 2.21
N THR A 133 0.27 -3.39 2.46
CA THR A 133 0.15 -2.34 1.44
C THR A 133 1.51 -2.04 0.79
N ALA A 134 2.58 -1.96 1.59
CA ALA A 134 3.92 -1.72 1.11
C ALA A 134 4.46 -2.89 0.28
N LEU A 135 4.30 -4.14 0.73
CA LEU A 135 4.71 -5.32 -0.05
C LEU A 135 3.99 -5.39 -1.39
N HIS A 136 2.68 -5.13 -1.40
CA HIS A 136 1.87 -5.08 -2.61
C HIS A 136 2.42 -4.04 -3.62
N LEU A 137 2.62 -2.80 -3.19
CA LEU A 137 3.13 -1.72 -4.04
C LEU A 137 4.56 -1.97 -4.51
N LEU A 138 5.44 -2.45 -3.62
CA LEU A 138 6.82 -2.78 -3.95
C LEU A 138 6.90 -3.97 -4.91
N GLY A 139 5.90 -4.86 -4.93
CA GLY A 139 5.78 -5.89 -5.96
C GLY A 139 5.69 -5.32 -7.39
N PHE A 140 5.19 -4.09 -7.56
CA PHE A 140 5.00 -3.45 -8.86
C PHE A 140 6.12 -2.52 -9.32
N VAL A 141 7.14 -2.28 -8.49
CA VAL A 141 8.28 -1.44 -8.93
C VAL A 141 9.06 -2.15 -10.03
N SER A 142 9.59 -1.37 -10.97
CA SER A 142 10.23 -1.90 -12.17
C SER A 142 11.46 -1.10 -12.56
N PRO A 143 12.48 -1.71 -13.20
CA PRO A 143 13.60 -0.98 -13.81
C PRO A 143 13.18 0.10 -14.82
N LYS A 144 11.97 -0.03 -15.37
CA LYS A 144 11.36 0.91 -16.33
C LYS A 144 10.79 2.16 -15.66
N ASP A 145 10.82 2.22 -14.34
CA ASP A 145 10.33 3.37 -13.57
C ASP A 145 11.19 4.60 -13.82
N ASP A 146 10.58 5.77 -13.66
CA ASP A 146 11.28 7.03 -13.80
C ASP A 146 12.45 7.13 -12.82
N GLN A 147 13.46 7.92 -13.21
CA GLN A 147 14.69 8.02 -12.43
C GLN A 147 14.43 8.53 -11.00
N SER A 148 13.43 9.40 -10.81
CA SER A 148 13.11 9.94 -9.48
C SER A 148 12.59 8.87 -8.53
N LEU A 149 11.76 7.93 -8.99
CA LEU A 149 11.33 6.80 -8.17
C LEU A 149 12.51 5.87 -7.84
N LYS A 150 13.36 5.57 -8.82
CA LYS A 150 14.54 4.71 -8.60
C LYS A 150 15.53 5.33 -7.61
N ASP A 151 15.82 6.62 -7.72
CA ASP A 151 16.69 7.34 -6.79
C ASP A 151 16.12 7.35 -5.36
N PHE A 152 14.80 7.49 -5.24
CA PHE A 152 14.11 7.37 -3.95
C PHE A 152 14.30 5.98 -3.34
N LEU A 153 14.09 4.90 -4.10
CA LEU A 153 14.27 3.52 -3.63
C LEU A 153 15.71 3.26 -3.22
N ILE A 154 16.69 3.74 -3.99
CA ILE A 154 18.12 3.66 -3.64
C ILE A 154 18.39 4.37 -2.31
N LYS A 155 17.85 5.58 -2.12
CA LYS A 155 17.98 6.33 -0.87
C LYS A 155 17.37 5.60 0.33
N LYS A 156 16.33 4.80 0.11
CA LYS A 156 15.63 4.01 1.15
C LYS A 156 16.11 2.56 1.25
N ALA A 157 17.13 2.16 0.50
CA ALA A 157 17.53 0.77 0.39
C ALA A 157 17.93 0.14 1.73
N SER A 158 18.65 0.88 2.60
CA SER A 158 19.05 0.37 3.92
C SER A 158 17.83 0.06 4.80
N PHE A 159 16.90 1.01 4.90
CA PHE A 159 15.66 0.83 5.65
C PHE A 159 14.84 -0.34 5.10
N LEU A 160 14.62 -0.37 3.78
CA LEU A 160 13.83 -1.42 3.13
C LEU A 160 14.45 -2.80 3.35
N GLU A 161 15.76 -2.92 3.28
CA GLU A 161 16.44 -4.19 3.53
C GLU A 161 16.27 -4.66 4.99
N ASP A 162 16.49 -3.78 5.95
CA ASP A 162 16.35 -4.12 7.38
C ASP A 162 14.90 -4.51 7.70
N TRP A 163 13.94 -3.77 7.15
CA TRP A 163 12.52 -4.05 7.27
C TRP A 163 12.16 -5.41 6.66
N LEU A 164 12.56 -5.69 5.41
CA LEU A 164 12.28 -6.96 4.74
C LEU A 164 12.96 -8.15 5.44
N LYS A 165 14.18 -7.99 5.97
CA LYS A 165 14.87 -9.02 6.79
C LYS A 165 14.11 -9.33 8.07
N GLY A 166 13.56 -8.31 8.72
CA GLY A 166 12.69 -8.45 9.88
C GLY A 166 11.46 -9.31 9.55
N LEU A 167 10.82 -9.03 8.41
CA LEU A 167 9.67 -9.82 7.94
C LEU A 167 10.05 -11.27 7.61
N CYS A 168 11.18 -11.51 6.92
CA CYS A 168 11.66 -12.87 6.63
C CYS A 168 11.80 -13.69 7.92
N SER A 169 12.42 -13.10 8.94
CA SER A 169 12.64 -13.75 10.23
C SER A 169 11.31 -14.06 10.91
N ALA A 170 10.38 -13.10 10.93
CA ALA A 170 9.07 -13.26 11.54
C ALA A 170 8.23 -14.36 10.86
N PHE A 171 8.24 -14.45 9.53
CA PHE A 171 7.51 -15.50 8.80
C PHE A 171 8.10 -16.88 9.02
N ASN A 172 9.43 -17.01 9.07
CA ASN A 172 10.08 -18.29 9.33
C ASN A 172 9.81 -18.79 10.77
N SER A 173 9.71 -17.89 11.75
CA SER A 173 9.33 -18.27 13.13
C SER A 173 7.85 -18.60 13.29
N ALA A 174 6.97 -18.10 12.41
CA ALA A 174 5.53 -18.35 12.47
C ALA A 174 5.12 -19.71 11.88
N GLU A 175 5.94 -20.33 11.00
CA GLU A 175 5.69 -21.67 10.48
C GLU A 175 5.76 -22.78 11.57
N ASP A 176 6.42 -22.49 12.70
CA ASP A 176 6.53 -23.39 13.87
C ASP A 176 5.37 -23.27 14.88
N GLN A 177 4.39 -22.38 14.66
CA GLN A 177 3.17 -22.28 15.47
C GLN A 177 1.89 -22.34 14.62
N PRO A 178 0.83 -23.04 15.05
CA PRO A 178 -0.45 -23.00 14.37
C PRO A 178 -1.02 -21.59 14.49
N LEU A 179 -0.95 -20.82 13.40
CA LEU A 179 -1.48 -19.46 13.30
C LEU A 179 -2.99 -19.49 13.57
N ALA A 180 -3.38 -19.07 14.77
CA ALA A 180 -4.68 -18.46 14.94
C ALA A 180 -4.74 -17.29 13.95
N SER A 181 -5.66 -17.39 13.00
CA SER A 181 -6.04 -16.28 12.15
C SER A 181 -6.52 -15.14 13.05
N GLU A 182 -5.61 -14.29 13.50
CA GLU A 182 -5.95 -12.94 13.88
C GLU A 182 -6.26 -12.19 12.59
N THR A 183 -7.32 -12.61 11.91
CA THR A 183 -8.05 -11.81 10.96
C THR A 183 -8.33 -10.49 11.67
N ILE A 184 -7.74 -9.42 11.15
CA ILE A 184 -8.29 -8.09 11.36
C ILE A 184 -9.77 -8.27 10.99
N ASN A 185 -10.68 -8.09 11.96
CA ASN A 185 -12.11 -8.34 11.78
C ASN A 185 -12.55 -7.92 10.36
N ASP A 186 -13.36 -8.72 9.67
CA ASP A 186 -13.73 -8.51 8.26
C ASP A 186 -14.33 -7.10 7.98
N GLU A 187 -14.76 -6.38 9.02
CA GLU A 187 -15.22 -4.98 8.99
C GLU A 187 -14.09 -3.92 8.90
N ASP A 188 -12.87 -4.26 9.34
CA ASP A 188 -11.78 -3.31 9.62
C ASP A 188 -10.49 -3.56 8.78
N GLY A 189 -10.35 -4.67 8.04
CA GLY A 189 -9.10 -4.99 7.32
C GLY A 189 -9.26 -5.83 6.04
N PHE A 190 -8.42 -5.56 5.05
CA PHE A 190 -8.38 -6.34 3.81
C PHE A 190 -7.53 -7.60 4.02
N SER A 191 -8.17 -8.77 3.98
CA SER A 191 -7.48 -10.06 3.97
C SER A 191 -7.21 -10.48 2.51
N PRO A 192 -5.95 -10.49 2.05
CA PRO A 192 -5.63 -10.81 0.67
C PRO A 192 -5.67 -12.32 0.47
N ASN A 193 -6.12 -12.75 -0.71
CA ASN A 193 -6.14 -14.16 -1.12
C ASN A 193 -4.71 -14.73 -1.42
N VAL A 194 -3.68 -13.89 -1.35
CA VAL A 194 -2.27 -14.22 -1.62
C VAL A 194 -1.50 -14.19 -0.31
N SER A 195 -0.73 -15.24 -0.02
CA SER A 195 0.11 -15.33 1.17
C SER A 195 1.12 -14.17 1.22
N GLN A 196 1.28 -13.57 2.40
CA GLN A 196 2.26 -12.50 2.64
C GLN A 196 3.69 -12.92 2.27
N LYS A 197 4.02 -14.21 2.34
CA LYS A 197 5.31 -14.77 1.90
C LYS A 197 5.54 -14.60 0.40
N VAL A 198 4.51 -14.81 -0.41
CA VAL A 198 4.57 -14.61 -1.88
C VAL A 198 4.75 -13.13 -2.20
N MET A 199 4.04 -12.25 -1.49
CA MET A 199 4.21 -10.80 -1.67
C MET A 199 5.59 -10.32 -1.25
N LEU A 200 6.14 -10.87 -0.17
CA LEU A 200 7.50 -10.60 0.27
C LEU A 200 8.52 -10.97 -0.81
N SER A 201 8.44 -12.20 -1.33
CA SER A 201 9.32 -12.66 -2.42
C SER A 201 9.19 -11.76 -3.65
N SER A 202 7.96 -11.42 -4.05
CA SER A 202 7.72 -10.52 -5.19
C SER A 202 8.31 -9.13 -4.97
N ALA A 203 8.16 -8.53 -3.80
CA ALA A 203 8.70 -7.21 -3.49
C ALA A 203 10.24 -7.21 -3.50
N VAL A 204 10.87 -8.24 -2.93
CA VAL A 204 12.33 -8.39 -2.93
C VAL A 204 12.87 -8.53 -4.36
N VAL A 205 12.24 -9.36 -5.19
CA VAL A 205 12.64 -9.54 -6.61
C VAL A 205 12.46 -8.24 -7.40
N SER A 206 11.35 -7.55 -7.24
CA SER A 206 11.09 -6.28 -7.94
C SER A 206 12.12 -5.20 -7.56
N LEU A 207 12.45 -5.08 -6.27
CA LEU A 207 13.51 -4.17 -5.80
C LEU A 207 14.90 -4.57 -6.31
N LEU A 208 15.24 -5.86 -6.27
CA LEU A 208 16.51 -6.37 -6.79
C LEU A 208 16.70 -6.02 -8.27
N ASN A 209 15.65 -6.18 -9.08
CA ASN A 209 15.68 -5.80 -10.49
C ASN A 209 15.98 -4.31 -10.68
N VAL A 210 15.35 -3.44 -9.87
CA VAL A 210 15.61 -1.99 -9.89
C VAL A 210 17.08 -1.69 -9.57
N TYR A 211 17.63 -2.26 -8.50
CA TYR A 211 19.00 -1.99 -8.08
C TYR A 211 20.06 -2.52 -9.05
N THR A 212 19.81 -3.69 -9.64
CA THR A 212 20.67 -4.29 -10.66
C THR A 212 20.76 -3.37 -11.88
N SER A 213 19.63 -2.82 -12.32
CA SER A 213 19.59 -1.90 -13.47
C SER A 213 20.27 -0.55 -13.20
N GLY A 214 20.40 -0.15 -11.93
CA GLY A 214 20.98 1.13 -11.51
C GLY A 214 22.49 1.09 -11.21
N ASN A 215 23.19 0.00 -11.53
CA ASN A 215 24.61 -0.21 -11.23
C ASN A 215 24.98 -0.07 -9.73
N GLN A 216 24.02 -0.27 -8.81
CA GLN A 216 24.25 -0.18 -7.36
C GLN A 216 24.80 -1.52 -6.82
N GLN A 217 26.05 -1.85 -7.14
CA GLN A 217 26.63 -3.19 -6.87
C GLN A 217 26.49 -3.63 -5.40
N VAL A 218 26.76 -2.74 -4.44
CA VAL A 218 26.67 -3.05 -3.00
C VAL A 218 25.24 -3.32 -2.56
N ILE A 219 24.28 -2.51 -3.02
CA ILE A 219 22.86 -2.70 -2.69
C ILE A 219 22.34 -3.99 -3.36
N THR A 220 22.74 -4.22 -4.61
CA THR A 220 22.37 -5.41 -5.39
C THR A 220 22.79 -6.68 -4.66
N GLN A 221 24.05 -6.79 -4.22
CA GLN A 221 24.55 -7.96 -3.47
C GLN A 221 23.75 -8.22 -2.18
N ARG A 222 23.37 -7.17 -1.45
CA ARG A 222 22.56 -7.30 -0.24
C ARG A 222 21.15 -7.82 -0.54
N PHE A 223 20.52 -7.31 -1.60
CA PHE A 223 19.20 -7.78 -2.05
C PHE A 223 19.24 -9.16 -2.73
N GLU A 224 20.34 -9.58 -3.37
CA GLU A 224 20.54 -10.95 -3.86
C GLU A 224 20.62 -11.96 -2.70
N GLN A 225 21.26 -11.58 -1.59
CA GLN A 225 21.27 -12.41 -0.38
C GLN A 225 19.86 -12.52 0.20
N LEU A 226 19.12 -11.41 0.27
CA LEU A 226 17.75 -11.39 0.77
C LEU A 226 16.78 -12.20 -0.11
N ALA A 227 16.92 -12.12 -1.44
CA ALA A 227 16.13 -12.90 -2.38
C ALA A 227 16.29 -14.41 -2.16
N ARG A 228 17.52 -14.87 -1.87
CA ARG A 228 17.79 -16.28 -1.55
C ARG A 228 17.14 -16.74 -0.24
N SER A 229 16.94 -15.84 0.71
CA SER A 229 16.27 -16.14 1.99
C SER A 229 14.74 -16.11 1.91
N THR A 230 14.16 -15.63 0.80
CA THR A 230 12.72 -15.50 0.59
C THR A 230 12.16 -16.44 -0.48
N ALA A 231 13.04 -17.13 -1.21
CA ALA A 231 12.71 -18.24 -2.11
C ALA A 231 12.41 -19.51 -1.33
#